data_AF-A0A1B7WEQ8-F1
#
_entry.id   AF-A0A1B7WEQ8-F1
#
_cell.length_a   1.000
_cell.length_b   1.000
_cell.length_c   1.000
_cell.angle_alpha   90.00
_cell.angle_beta   90.00
_cell.angle_gamma   90.00
#
_symmetry.space_group_name_H-M   'P 1'
#
loop_
_entity.id
_entity.type
_entity.pdbx_description
1 polymer ?
#
loop_
_entity_poly.entity_id
_entity_poly.type
_entity_poly.pdbx_seq_one_letter_code
_entity_poly.pdbx_strand_id
1 'polypeptide(L)'
;MNVPAEIFAILLKGVLEKAAEKGKKLQVGEKWEKIREKFSAVWIADGSTLEQIRKNMKISKEEKSKLGGKIMMVVEAFTQRPVTLWYTENDKSNDKIWCEELAAKLPENGLILVDMGFFSFVWFDLLTEAKKFFLTRFRAGTSYKTKQVLSQGSHYRDEIIIMGNYRSNPCKHPVRLVSVLWGTIWYQYLTNVLSPEQL
;
A
#
# COMPACT_ATOMS: atom_id res chain seq x y z
N MET A 1 -26.81 -15.11 -15.11
CA MET A 1 -27.59 -13.92 -14.69
C MET A 1 -26.55 -12.82 -14.54
N ASN A 2 -26.54 -11.79 -15.39
CA ASN A 2 -25.49 -10.77 -15.32
C ASN A 2 -25.64 -9.99 -14.02
N VAL A 3 -24.83 -10.31 -13.02
CA VAL A 3 -24.69 -9.48 -11.83
C VAL A 3 -23.94 -8.22 -12.29
N PRO A 4 -24.55 -7.03 -12.27
CA PRO A 4 -23.84 -5.78 -12.52
C PRO A 4 -22.63 -5.69 -11.58
N ALA A 5 -21.51 -5.16 -12.07
CA ALA A 5 -20.27 -5.09 -11.31
C ALA A 5 -20.42 -4.38 -9.95
N GLU A 6 -21.35 -3.42 -9.85
CA GLU A 6 -21.77 -2.79 -8.60
C GLU A 6 -22.38 -3.79 -7.59
N ILE A 7 -23.28 -4.66 -8.04
CA ILE A 7 -23.89 -5.69 -7.19
C ILE A 7 -22.84 -6.70 -6.74
N PHE A 8 -21.88 -7.05 -7.61
CA PHE A 8 -20.75 -7.89 -7.22
C PHE A 8 -19.91 -7.22 -6.11
N ALA A 9 -19.60 -5.93 -6.24
CA ALA A 9 -18.86 -5.19 -5.22
C ALA A 9 -19.61 -5.13 -3.88
N ILE A 10 -20.94 -4.92 -3.92
CA ILE A 10 -21.80 -4.94 -2.73
C ILE A 10 -21.81 -6.32 -2.07
N LEU A 11 -21.98 -7.39 -2.85
CA LEU A 11 -21.96 -8.76 -2.35
C LEU A 11 -20.61 -9.13 -1.77
N LEU A 12 -19.52 -8.78 -2.46
CA LEU A 12 -18.16 -9.00 -1.98
C LEU A 12 -17.93 -8.27 -0.65
N LYS A 13 -18.36 -7.01 -0.54
CA LYS A 13 -18.30 -6.26 0.71
C LYS A 13 -19.04 -6.98 1.85
N GLY A 14 -20.27 -7.45 1.61
CA GLY A 14 -21.04 -8.20 2.60
C GLY A 14 -20.42 -9.56 2.98
N VAL A 15 -19.76 -10.24 2.05
CA VAL A 15 -18.99 -11.46 2.34
C VAL A 15 -17.78 -11.16 3.21
N LEU A 16 -17.06 -10.07 2.91
CA LEU A 16 -15.88 -9.65 3.64
C LEU A 16 -16.20 -9.23 5.08
N GLU A 17 -17.33 -8.53 5.29
CA GLU A 17 -17.84 -8.19 6.63
C GLU A 17 -18.10 -9.45 7.46
N LYS A 18 -18.80 -10.45 6.90
CA LYS A 18 -19.04 -11.74 7.57
C LYS A 18 -17.76 -12.56 7.80
N ALA A 19 -16.76 -12.44 6.91
CA ALA A 19 -15.48 -13.13 7.07
C ALA A 19 -14.63 -12.51 8.19
N ALA A 20 -14.71 -11.19 8.39
CA ALA A 20 -14.00 -10.49 9.46
C ALA A 20 -14.42 -10.99 10.86
N GLU A 21 -15.70 -11.31 11.05
CA GLU A 21 -16.27 -11.85 12.29
C GLU A 21 -15.69 -13.23 12.67
N LYS A 22 -15.30 -14.04 11.68
CA LYS A 22 -14.77 -15.41 11.90
C LYS A 22 -13.25 -15.47 12.09
N GLY A 23 -12.59 -14.32 12.26
CA GLY A 23 -11.16 -14.15 11.98
C GLY A 23 -10.22 -15.17 12.64
N LYS A 24 -9.39 -15.79 11.80
CA LYS A 24 -8.28 -16.65 12.19
C LYS A 24 -7.08 -15.75 12.53
N LYS A 25 -6.56 -15.81 13.75
CA LYS A 25 -5.28 -15.14 14.07
C LYS A 25 -4.17 -15.90 13.33
N LEU A 26 -3.45 -15.22 12.44
CA LEU A 26 -2.21 -15.78 11.92
C LEU A 26 -1.19 -15.82 13.05
N GLN A 27 -0.34 -16.84 13.06
CA GLN A 27 0.84 -16.82 13.93
C GLN A 27 1.83 -15.83 13.32
N VAL A 28 2.04 -14.73 14.03
CA VAL A 28 2.92 -13.65 13.63
C VAL A 28 4.21 -13.82 14.43
N GLY A 29 5.36 -13.81 13.77
CA GLY A 29 6.65 -13.96 14.46
C GLY A 29 6.92 -12.79 15.41
N GLU A 30 7.70 -13.01 16.47
CA GLU A 30 7.97 -12.02 17.54
C GLU A 30 8.38 -10.63 17.02
N LYS A 31 9.21 -10.59 15.96
CA LYS A 31 9.66 -9.34 15.33
C LYS A 31 8.50 -8.50 14.80
N TRP A 32 7.45 -9.15 14.29
CA TRP A 32 6.30 -8.50 13.68
C TRP A 32 5.27 -8.06 14.73
N GLU A 33 5.18 -8.73 15.89
CA GLU A 33 4.38 -8.22 17.02
C GLU A 33 4.93 -6.88 17.52
N LYS A 34 6.27 -6.74 17.60
CA LYS A 34 6.89 -5.44 17.95
C LYS A 34 6.56 -4.33 16.96
N ILE A 35 6.37 -4.65 15.68
CA ILE A 35 5.93 -3.66 14.68
C ILE A 35 4.46 -3.32 14.89
N ARG A 36 3.62 -4.33 15.11
CA ARG A 36 2.19 -4.17 15.36
C ARG A 36 1.91 -3.27 16.57
N GLU A 37 2.72 -3.35 17.63
CA GLU A 37 2.55 -2.53 18.84
C GLU A 37 2.91 -1.05 18.65
N LYS A 38 3.72 -0.71 17.64
CA LYS A 38 4.19 0.67 17.42
C LYS A 38 3.22 1.53 16.60
N PHE A 39 2.34 0.89 15.84
CA PHE A 39 1.40 1.57 14.96
C PHE A 39 -0.03 1.31 15.41
N SER A 40 -0.91 2.32 15.29
CA SER A 40 -2.33 2.16 15.62
C SER A 40 -3.04 1.18 14.69
N ALA A 41 -2.52 1.03 13.48
CA ALA A 41 -2.92 0.02 12.51
C ALA A 41 -1.77 -0.24 11.53
N VAL A 42 -1.69 -1.47 11.00
CA VAL A 42 -0.81 -1.80 9.88
C VAL A 42 -1.66 -2.37 8.75
N TRP A 43 -1.80 -1.61 7.67
CA TRP A 43 -2.66 -1.96 6.55
C TRP A 43 -1.85 -2.27 5.30
N ILE A 44 -2.41 -3.14 4.46
CA ILE A 44 -1.92 -3.40 3.10
C ILE A 44 -3.05 -3.00 2.16
N ALA A 45 -2.75 -2.16 1.17
CA ALA A 45 -3.71 -1.80 0.12
C ALA A 45 -3.18 -2.22 -1.26
N ASP A 46 -4.04 -2.88 -2.02
CA ASP A 46 -3.75 -3.29 -3.40
C ASP A 46 -4.99 -3.21 -4.29
N GLY A 47 -4.75 -2.86 -5.56
CA GLY A 47 -5.77 -2.65 -6.56
C GLY A 47 -5.78 -3.77 -7.60
N SER A 48 -6.96 -4.23 -8.00
CA SER A 48 -7.08 -5.22 -9.07
C SER A 48 -8.33 -5.01 -9.91
N THR A 49 -8.24 -5.31 -11.21
CA THR A 49 -9.41 -5.29 -12.08
C THR A 49 -10.29 -6.50 -11.81
N LEU A 50 -11.60 -6.36 -11.96
CA LEU A 50 -12.53 -7.47 -11.75
C LEU A 50 -12.25 -8.63 -12.73
N GLU A 51 -11.81 -8.32 -13.95
CA GLU A 51 -11.34 -9.33 -14.91
C GLU A 51 -10.12 -10.11 -14.41
N GLN A 52 -9.14 -9.44 -13.80
CA GLN A 52 -7.96 -10.12 -13.26
C GLN A 52 -8.33 -11.02 -12.08
N ILE A 53 -9.26 -10.57 -11.23
CA ILE A 53 -9.80 -11.38 -10.13
C ILE A 53 -10.54 -12.61 -10.67
N ARG A 54 -11.42 -12.43 -11.67
CA ARG A 54 -12.14 -13.53 -12.32
C ARG A 54 -11.18 -14.57 -12.87
N LYS A 55 -10.12 -14.13 -13.56
CA LYS A 55 -9.08 -15.01 -14.11
C LYS A 55 -8.37 -15.81 -13.02
N ASN A 56 -8.01 -15.15 -11.91
CA ASN A 56 -7.32 -15.79 -10.78
C ASN A 56 -8.22 -16.79 -10.05
N MET A 57 -9.53 -16.52 -9.95
CA MET A 57 -10.50 -17.43 -9.33
C MET A 57 -10.93 -18.59 -10.24
N LYS A 58 -10.42 -18.66 -11.48
CA LYS A 58 -10.77 -19.71 -12.47
C LYS A 58 -12.29 -19.83 -12.71
N ILE A 59 -13.03 -18.72 -12.59
CA ILE A 59 -14.47 -18.70 -12.85
C ILE A 59 -14.71 -18.93 -14.35
N SER A 60 -15.63 -19.84 -14.68
CA SER A 60 -15.94 -20.28 -16.05
C SER A 60 -16.08 -19.11 -17.05
N LYS A 61 -15.54 -19.30 -18.26
CA LYS A 61 -15.67 -18.37 -19.39
C LYS A 61 -17.08 -18.36 -20.01
N GLU A 62 -17.97 -19.24 -19.56
CA GLU A 62 -19.31 -19.43 -20.17
C GLU A 62 -20.23 -18.21 -19.96
N GLU A 63 -19.98 -17.38 -18.95
CA GLU A 63 -20.62 -16.06 -18.84
C GLU A 63 -19.90 -15.03 -19.73
N LYS A 64 -20.50 -14.73 -20.90
CA LYS A 64 -19.99 -13.83 -21.95
C LYS A 64 -19.87 -12.35 -21.53
N SER A 65 -20.28 -11.95 -20.34
CA SER A 65 -20.13 -10.58 -19.88
C SER A 65 -18.72 -10.33 -19.36
N LYS A 66 -18.12 -9.24 -19.84
CA LYS A 66 -16.93 -8.68 -19.20
C LYS A 66 -17.36 -8.05 -17.88
N LEU A 67 -16.72 -8.42 -16.78
CA LEU A 67 -16.83 -7.73 -15.51
C LEU A 67 -15.94 -6.49 -15.59
N GLY A 68 -16.52 -5.39 -16.06
CA GLY A 68 -15.85 -4.10 -16.10
C GLY A 68 -15.62 -3.55 -14.69
N GLY A 69 -14.51 -2.82 -14.52
CA GLY A 69 -14.21 -2.10 -13.30
C GLY A 69 -12.99 -2.60 -12.54
N LYS A 70 -12.64 -1.82 -11.51
CA LYS A 70 -11.46 -2.02 -10.66
C LYS A 70 -11.86 -1.87 -9.21
N ILE A 71 -11.27 -2.70 -8.37
CA ILE A 71 -11.43 -2.61 -6.93
C ILE A 71 -10.11 -2.22 -6.26
N MET A 72 -10.23 -1.53 -5.14
CA MET A 72 -9.17 -1.31 -4.17
C MET A 72 -9.53 -2.04 -2.89
N MET A 73 -8.67 -2.94 -2.46
CA MET A 73 -8.87 -3.73 -1.26
C MET A 73 -7.86 -3.31 -0.20
N VAL A 74 -8.33 -3.09 1.03
CA VAL A 74 -7.47 -2.86 2.18
C VAL A 74 -7.68 -3.97 3.19
N VAL A 75 -6.58 -4.56 3.66
CA VAL A 75 -6.58 -5.57 4.71
C VAL A 75 -5.66 -5.15 5.84
N GLU A 76 -5.96 -5.60 7.06
CA GLU A 76 -5.03 -5.51 8.17
C GLU A 76 -3.94 -6.56 8.01
N ALA A 77 -2.67 -6.15 8.10
CA ALA A 77 -1.52 -6.92 7.64
C ALA A 77 -1.31 -8.25 8.40
N PHE A 78 -1.63 -8.29 9.69
CA PHE A 78 -1.31 -9.42 10.56
C PHE A 78 -2.47 -10.41 10.73
N THR A 79 -3.70 -9.94 10.52
CA THR A 79 -4.91 -10.76 10.61
C THR A 79 -5.51 -11.08 9.24
N GLN A 80 -5.04 -10.39 8.18
CA GLN A 80 -5.58 -10.46 6.82
C GLN A 80 -7.09 -10.15 6.78
N ARG A 81 -7.60 -9.46 7.81
CA ARG A 81 -9.00 -9.07 7.87
C ARG A 81 -9.25 -7.92 6.90
N PRO A 82 -10.29 -8.01 6.06
CA PRO A 82 -10.78 -6.88 5.29
C PRO A 82 -11.04 -5.67 6.19
N VAL A 83 -10.49 -4.53 5.80
CA VAL A 83 -10.75 -3.23 6.43
C VAL A 83 -11.78 -2.45 5.61
N THR A 84 -11.59 -2.42 4.30
CA THR A 84 -12.50 -1.74 3.38
C THR A 84 -12.28 -2.21 1.95
N LEU A 85 -13.28 -1.95 1.12
CA LEU A 85 -13.24 -2.15 -0.32
C LEU A 85 -13.86 -0.95 -1.00
N TRP A 86 -13.19 -0.45 -2.03
CA TRP A 86 -13.74 0.53 -2.97
C TRP A 86 -13.82 -0.06 -4.37
N TYR A 87 -14.75 0.45 -5.16
CA TYR A 87 -14.99 0.02 -6.53
C TYR A 87 -15.12 1.25 -7.42
N THR A 88 -14.64 1.11 -8.66
CA THR A 88 -14.90 2.05 -9.75
C THR A 88 -15.23 1.27 -11.01
N GLU A 89 -16.16 1.79 -11.82
CA GLU A 89 -16.49 1.19 -13.11
C GLU A 89 -15.37 1.33 -14.14
N ASN A 90 -14.52 2.35 -13.98
CA ASN A 90 -13.42 2.61 -14.91
C ASN A 90 -12.20 1.74 -14.58
N ASP A 91 -12.07 0.63 -15.30
CA ASP A 91 -10.98 -0.36 -15.17
C ASP A 91 -9.60 0.19 -15.54
N LYS A 92 -9.52 1.30 -16.28
CA LYS A 92 -8.27 1.98 -16.65
C LYS A 92 -7.78 2.98 -15.61
N SER A 93 -8.52 3.16 -14.50
CA SER A 93 -8.14 4.11 -13.46
C SER A 93 -6.85 3.70 -12.76
N ASN A 94 -5.95 4.67 -12.57
CA ASN A 94 -4.77 4.50 -11.73
C ASN A 94 -5.18 4.35 -10.26
N ASP A 95 -4.46 3.55 -9.48
CA ASP A 95 -4.69 3.36 -8.04
C ASP A 95 -4.63 4.65 -7.21
N LYS A 96 -3.98 5.69 -7.75
CA LYS A 96 -3.93 7.01 -7.13
C LYS A 96 -5.29 7.69 -6.93
N ILE A 97 -6.35 7.24 -7.61
CA ILE A 97 -7.69 7.79 -7.36
C ILE A 97 -8.15 7.54 -5.92
N TRP A 98 -7.61 6.51 -5.25
CA TRP A 98 -7.97 6.15 -3.87
C TRP A 98 -7.01 6.74 -2.83
N CYS A 99 -6.03 7.56 -3.23
CA CYS A 99 -5.03 8.12 -2.33
C CYS A 99 -5.69 8.94 -1.20
N GLU A 100 -6.69 9.75 -1.53
CA GLU A 100 -7.38 10.60 -0.55
C GLU A 100 -8.23 9.77 0.40
N GLU A 101 -9.00 8.79 -0.10
CA GLU A 101 -9.83 7.91 0.72
C GLU A 101 -8.97 7.02 1.64
N LEU A 102 -7.84 6.52 1.14
CA LEU A 102 -6.87 5.78 1.95
C LEU A 102 -6.29 6.65 3.05
N ALA A 103 -5.85 7.86 2.72
CA ALA A 103 -5.30 8.80 3.69
C ALA A 103 -6.36 9.22 4.72
N ALA A 104 -7.62 9.42 4.32
CA ALA A 104 -8.71 9.77 5.23
C ALA A 104 -9.05 8.62 6.19
N LYS A 105 -9.09 7.38 5.69
CA LYS A 105 -9.51 6.21 6.48
C LYS A 105 -8.43 5.70 7.44
N LEU A 106 -7.16 5.76 7.04
CA LEU A 106 -6.03 5.32 7.87
C LEU A 106 -5.99 6.14 9.17
N PRO A 107 -5.94 5.53 10.36
CA PRO A 107 -5.86 6.28 11.61
C PRO A 107 -4.52 7.03 11.74
N GLU A 108 -4.48 8.07 12.58
CA GLU A 108 -3.22 8.69 13.02
C GLU A 108 -2.29 7.62 13.60
N ASN A 109 -0.97 7.73 13.35
CA ASN A 109 0.02 6.71 13.68
C ASN A 109 -0.23 5.34 13.02
N GLY A 110 -1.07 5.29 11.98
CA GLY A 110 -1.26 4.08 11.16
C GLY A 110 -0.18 3.97 10.09
N LEU A 111 0.26 2.75 9.80
CA LEU A 111 1.19 2.42 8.72
C LEU A 111 0.45 1.74 7.57
N ILE A 112 0.64 2.23 6.34
CA ILE A 112 0.11 1.60 5.14
C ILE A 112 1.19 1.11 4.19
N LEU A 113 1.09 -0.15 3.78
CA LEU A 113 1.94 -0.79 2.80
C LEU A 113 1.24 -0.75 1.45
N VAL A 114 1.91 -0.18 0.44
CA VAL A 114 1.36 -0.05 -0.90
C VAL A 114 2.41 -0.34 -1.96
N ASP A 115 1.96 -0.72 -3.14
CA ASP A 115 2.83 -0.93 -4.28
C ASP A 115 3.32 0.41 -4.89
N MET A 116 4.04 0.33 -6.02
CA MET A 116 4.62 1.51 -6.68
C MET A 116 3.58 2.33 -7.47
N GLY A 117 2.37 1.80 -7.70
CA GLY A 117 1.26 2.53 -8.33
C GLY A 117 0.90 3.80 -7.57
N PHE A 118 1.10 3.78 -6.24
CA PHE A 118 0.84 4.89 -5.32
C PHE A 118 1.97 5.92 -5.21
N PHE A 119 3.08 5.74 -5.92
CA PHE A 119 4.24 6.62 -5.79
C PHE A 119 3.91 8.07 -6.19
N SER A 120 3.72 8.96 -5.22
CA SER A 120 3.23 10.32 -5.39
C SER A 120 3.72 11.24 -4.28
N PHE A 121 4.48 12.29 -4.61
CA PHE A 121 5.02 13.24 -3.62
C PHE A 121 3.91 13.94 -2.83
N VAL A 122 2.86 14.37 -3.50
CA VAL A 122 1.70 15.03 -2.85
C VAL A 122 1.06 14.11 -1.82
N TRP A 123 0.97 12.81 -2.11
CA TRP A 123 0.37 11.85 -1.18
C TRP A 123 1.31 11.52 -0.01
N PHE A 124 2.62 11.45 -0.26
CA PHE A 124 3.61 11.28 0.80
C PHE A 124 3.61 12.47 1.77
N ASP A 125 3.53 13.70 1.24
CA ASP A 125 3.43 14.91 2.04
C ASP A 125 2.11 14.92 2.85
N LEU A 126 0.98 14.60 2.21
CA LEU A 126 -0.33 14.48 2.88
C LEU A 126 -0.30 13.51 4.08
N LEU A 127 0.24 12.31 3.89
CA LEU A 127 0.36 11.33 4.99
C LEU A 127 1.27 11.84 6.10
N THR A 128 2.39 12.47 5.74
CA THR A 128 3.35 13.01 6.71
C THR A 128 2.74 14.15 7.55
N GLU A 129 2.05 15.09 6.91
CA GLU A 129 1.34 16.19 7.57
C GLU A 129 0.24 15.66 8.50
N ALA A 130 -0.44 14.57 8.11
CA ALA A 130 -1.46 13.90 8.90
C ALA A 130 -0.92 12.94 9.98
N LYS A 131 0.41 12.86 10.16
CA LYS A 131 1.09 11.91 11.08
C LYS A 131 0.71 10.44 10.83
N LYS A 132 0.63 10.09 9.56
CA LYS A 132 0.35 8.74 9.06
C LYS A 132 1.57 8.25 8.29
N PHE A 133 1.80 6.95 8.32
CA PHE A 133 3.02 6.35 7.79
C PHE A 133 2.75 5.52 6.54
N PHE A 134 3.70 5.50 5.63
CA PHE A 134 3.67 4.62 4.46
C PHE A 134 4.94 3.78 4.34
N LEU A 135 4.82 2.66 3.64
CA LEU A 135 5.94 1.87 3.13
C LEU A 135 5.61 1.47 1.68
N THR A 136 6.48 1.85 0.75
CA THR A 136 6.34 1.51 -0.67
C THR A 136 7.70 1.21 -1.30
N ARG A 137 7.69 0.66 -2.51
CA ARG A 137 8.93 0.51 -3.30
C ARG A 137 9.37 1.86 -3.84
N PHE A 138 10.68 2.09 -3.84
CA PHE A 138 11.26 3.26 -4.48
C PHE A 138 11.14 3.15 -6.01
N ARG A 139 10.74 4.25 -6.65
CA ARG A 139 10.58 4.29 -8.11
C ARG A 139 11.89 4.64 -8.78
N ALA A 140 12.39 3.74 -9.63
CA ALA A 140 13.58 3.96 -10.44
C ALA A 140 13.49 5.28 -11.25
N GLY A 141 14.61 6.00 -11.31
CA GLY A 141 14.69 7.31 -11.98
C GLY A 141 14.17 8.49 -11.16
N THR A 142 13.73 8.29 -9.91
CA THR A 142 13.38 9.39 -9.01
C THR A 142 14.64 10.12 -8.56
N SER A 143 14.70 11.44 -8.78
CA SER A 143 15.78 12.30 -8.29
C SER A 143 15.63 12.57 -6.80
N TYR A 144 16.73 12.49 -6.06
CA TYR A 144 16.77 12.83 -4.64
C TYR A 144 18.16 13.34 -4.22
N LYS A 145 18.23 13.94 -3.04
CA LYS A 145 19.46 14.29 -2.33
C LYS A 145 19.49 13.61 -0.98
N THR A 146 20.60 12.95 -0.65
CA THR A 146 20.82 12.44 0.71
C THR A 146 20.96 13.61 1.69
N LYS A 147 20.15 13.60 2.73
CA LYS A 147 20.24 14.53 3.87
C LYS A 147 21.15 13.96 4.96
N GLN A 148 20.99 12.67 5.27
CA GLN A 148 21.75 11.98 6.31
C GLN A 148 21.81 10.48 6.01
N VAL A 149 22.98 9.86 6.22
CA VAL A 149 23.10 8.40 6.24
C VAL A 149 22.93 7.94 7.68
N LEU A 150 21.99 7.02 7.91
CA LEU A 150 21.70 6.46 9.24
C LEU A 150 22.59 5.25 9.52
N SER A 151 22.72 4.36 8.54
CA SER A 151 23.64 3.22 8.59
C SER A 151 23.94 2.72 7.17
N GLN A 152 25.07 2.04 6.99
CA GLN A 152 25.42 1.44 5.71
C GLN A 152 26.39 0.27 5.89
N GLY A 153 26.34 -0.67 4.96
CA GLY A 153 27.28 -1.80 4.87
C GLY A 153 27.38 -2.30 3.43
N SER A 154 28.08 -3.41 3.23
CA SER A 154 28.27 -4.01 1.91
C SER A 154 26.98 -4.46 1.24
N HIS A 155 25.93 -4.77 2.02
CA HIS A 155 24.67 -5.32 1.53
C HIS A 155 23.44 -4.47 1.88
N TYR A 156 23.62 -3.29 2.47
CA TYR A 156 22.50 -2.42 2.81
C TYR A 156 22.93 -0.96 2.92
N ARG A 157 21.97 -0.06 2.76
CA ARG A 157 22.15 1.38 2.95
C ARG A 157 20.85 1.99 3.44
N ASP A 158 20.92 2.77 4.50
CA ASP A 158 19.78 3.37 5.16
C ASP A 158 20.01 4.88 5.30
N GLU A 159 19.13 5.67 4.69
CA GLU A 159 19.34 7.11 4.52
C GLU A 159 18.05 7.90 4.66
N ILE A 160 18.16 9.11 5.21
CA ILE A 160 17.15 10.15 5.07
C ILE A 160 17.46 10.95 3.81
N ILE A 161 16.49 11.07 2.92
CA ILE A 161 16.59 11.73 1.62
C ILE A 161 15.51 12.82 1.45
N ILE A 162 15.75 13.74 0.53
CA ILE A 162 14.77 14.71 0.04
C ILE A 162 14.54 14.42 -1.44
N MET A 163 13.29 14.18 -1.83
CA MET A 163 12.92 13.76 -3.19
C MET A 163 12.41 14.92 -4.05
N GLY A 164 12.54 14.77 -5.36
CA GLY A 164 12.02 15.74 -6.32
C GLY A 164 12.96 16.90 -6.60
N ASN A 165 14.26 16.72 -6.33
CA ASN A 165 15.29 17.65 -6.80
C ASN A 165 15.08 17.93 -8.29
N TYR A 166 15.02 19.22 -8.65
CA TYR A 166 14.81 19.71 -10.02
C TYR A 166 13.41 19.47 -10.61
N ARG A 167 12.39 19.19 -9.78
CA ARG A 167 10.98 19.15 -10.19
C ARG A 167 10.28 20.46 -9.80
N SER A 168 9.25 20.83 -10.56
CA SER A 168 8.37 21.97 -10.24
C SER A 168 7.55 21.76 -8.97
N ASN A 169 7.32 20.51 -8.57
CA ASN A 169 6.64 20.15 -7.32
C ASN A 169 7.44 19.05 -6.60
N PRO A 170 8.47 19.42 -5.81
CA PRO A 170 9.27 18.47 -5.02
C PRO A 170 8.46 17.93 -3.83
N CYS A 171 8.91 16.81 -3.25
CA CYS A 171 8.39 16.35 -1.98
C CYS A 171 8.85 17.32 -0.89
N LYS A 172 7.91 17.86 -0.09
CA LYS A 172 8.21 18.86 0.94
C LYS A 172 8.87 18.23 2.16
N HIS A 173 8.47 17.01 2.50
CA HIS A 173 8.96 16.32 3.68
C HIS A 173 10.09 15.33 3.33
N PRO A 174 11.14 15.22 4.17
CA PRO A 174 12.14 14.18 4.02
C PRO A 174 11.51 12.81 4.26
N VAL A 175 12.06 11.81 3.59
CA VAL A 175 11.67 10.41 3.72
C VAL A 175 12.90 9.55 3.92
N ARG A 176 12.74 8.36 4.46
CA ARG A 176 13.79 7.36 4.63
C ARG A 176 13.78 6.38 3.47
N LEU A 177 14.96 6.19 2.86
CA LEU A 177 15.24 5.23 1.81
C LEU A 177 16.08 4.10 2.39
N VAL A 178 15.52 2.90 2.39
CA VAL A 178 16.21 1.67 2.80
C VAL A 178 16.51 0.83 1.57
N SER A 179 17.79 0.65 1.28
CA SER A 179 18.29 -0.16 0.18
C SER A 179 18.92 -1.44 0.73
N VAL A 180 18.55 -2.60 0.17
CA VAL A 180 19.08 -3.92 0.57
C VAL A 180 19.52 -4.67 -0.68
N LEU A 181 20.75 -5.19 -0.66
CA LEU A 181 21.29 -6.04 -1.70
C LEU A 181 20.88 -7.49 -1.42
N TRP A 182 20.16 -8.10 -2.36
CA TRP A 182 19.82 -9.52 -2.32
C TRP A 182 20.30 -10.20 -3.60
N GLY A 183 21.25 -11.12 -3.48
CA GLY A 183 22.02 -11.61 -4.62
C GLY A 183 22.78 -10.46 -5.28
N THR A 184 22.41 -10.14 -6.52
CA THR A 184 22.99 -9.03 -7.29
C THR A 184 22.04 -7.84 -7.45
N ILE A 185 20.85 -7.89 -6.85
CA ILE A 185 19.79 -6.91 -7.05
C ILE A 185 19.65 -6.04 -5.81
N TRP A 186 19.72 -4.72 -6.01
CA TRP A 186 19.37 -3.74 -4.99
C TRP A 186 17.86 -3.52 -4.96
N TYR A 187 17.24 -3.89 -3.85
CA TYR A 187 15.85 -3.58 -3.53
C TYR A 187 15.80 -2.30 -2.72
N GLN A 188 14.90 -1.38 -3.09
CA GLN A 188 14.82 -0.06 -2.49
C GLN A 188 13.39 0.19 -2.01
N TYR A 189 13.27 0.55 -0.74
CA TYR A 189 12.00 0.81 -0.06
C TYR A 189 12.00 2.21 0.52
N LEU A 190 10.85 2.84 0.49
CA LEU A 190 10.63 4.22 0.88
C LEU A 190 9.59 4.29 1.98
N THR A 191 9.89 5.04 3.03
CA THR A 191 8.96 5.29 4.14
C THR A 191 9.15 6.70 4.70
N ASN A 192 8.11 7.30 5.27
CA ASN A 192 8.24 8.52 6.08
C ASN A 192 8.49 8.23 7.57
N VAL A 193 8.66 6.97 7.98
CA VAL A 193 9.19 6.62 9.30
C VAL A 193 10.70 6.91 9.33
N LEU A 194 11.09 8.02 9.96
CA LEU A 194 12.48 8.49 9.94
C LEU A 194 13.39 7.82 10.98
N SER A 195 12.83 7.30 12.08
CA SER A 195 13.59 6.59 13.12
C SER A 195 13.70 5.10 12.77
N PRO A 196 14.92 4.55 12.67
CA PRO A 196 15.15 3.10 12.50
C PRO A 196 14.61 2.24 13.64
N GLU A 197 14.47 2.82 14.83
CA GLU A 197 13.95 2.11 16.00
C GLU A 197 12.43 1.96 15.92
N GLN A 198 11.74 2.77 15.11
CA GLN A 198 10.29 2.66 14.92
C GLN A 198 9.94 1.59 13.87
N LEU A 199 10.56 1.62 12.69
CA LEU A 199 10.35 0.65 11.59
C LEU A 199 11.70 0.24 10.99
#